data_AF-A0A179FGF4-F1
#
_entry.id   AF-A0A179FGF4-F1
#
_cell.length_a   1.000
_cell.length_b   1.000
_cell.length_c   1.000
_cell.angle_alpha   90.00
_cell.angle_beta   90.00
_cell.angle_gamma   90.00
#
_symmetry.space_group_name_H-M   'P 1'
#
loop_
_entity.id
_entity.type
_entity.pdbx_description
1 polymer ?
#
loop_
_entity_poly.entity_id
_entity_poly.type
_entity_poly.pdbx_seq_one_letter_code
_entity_poly.pdbx_strand_id
1 'polypeptide(L)'
;MSHHGSTEISGHLAAAEAAFKQFALESWVLTSVAILICALRTYARVRVVGMKNLCVDDYMVWVGVVCYTTLTAMAYCEGTKAKGLANTAMTDAERAALSPMDAEYRQR
;
A
#
# COMPACT_ATOMS: atom_id res chain seq x y z
N MET A 1 26.72 27.74 -7.91
CA MET A 1 26.84 26.29 -8.22
C MET A 1 25.75 25.47 -7.50
N SER A 2 24.54 26.02 -7.34
CA SER A 2 23.46 25.49 -6.48
C SER A 2 22.19 25.09 -7.24
N HIS A 3 22.13 25.31 -8.56
CA HIS A 3 20.95 25.00 -9.37
C HIS A 3 20.85 23.51 -9.75
N HIS A 4 21.98 22.78 -9.79
CA HIS A 4 22.00 21.38 -10.21
C HIS A 4 21.39 20.45 -9.15
N GLY A 5 21.82 20.58 -7.88
CA GLY A 5 21.32 19.75 -6.78
C GLY A 5 19.84 19.92 -6.47
N SER A 6 19.26 21.12 -6.66
CA SER A 6 17.83 21.36 -6.42
C SER A 6 16.93 20.74 -7.51
N THR A 7 17.48 20.52 -8.71
CA THR A 7 16.75 19.89 -9.82
C THR A 7 16.78 18.36 -9.68
N GLU A 8 17.90 17.80 -9.24
CA GLU A 8 18.04 16.37 -8.92
C GLU A 8 17.13 15.98 -7.75
N ILE A 9 17.28 16.66 -6.59
CA ILE A 9 16.17 17.23 -5.79
C ILE A 9 14.73 16.83 -6.14
N SER A 10 14.16 17.71 -6.95
CA SER A 10 12.78 17.65 -7.40
C SER A 10 12.49 16.43 -8.28
N GLY A 11 13.50 15.92 -9.00
CA GLY A 11 13.39 14.75 -9.87
C GLY A 11 13.13 13.45 -9.11
N HIS A 12 13.84 13.21 -8.00
CA HIS A 12 13.61 11.99 -7.21
C HIS A 12 12.30 12.02 -6.43
N LEU A 13 11.87 13.18 -5.95
CA LEU A 13 10.56 13.33 -5.29
C LEU A 13 9.41 13.03 -6.27
N ALA A 14 9.51 13.51 -7.51
CA ALA A 14 8.54 13.20 -8.56
C ALA A 14 8.53 11.71 -8.92
N ALA A 15 9.69 11.07 -8.97
CA ALA A 15 9.80 9.63 -9.21
C ALA A 15 9.20 8.80 -8.06
N ALA A 16 9.44 9.19 -6.80
CA ALA A 16 8.87 8.55 -5.63
C ALA A 16 7.33 8.68 -5.59
N GLU A 17 6.80 9.85 -5.94
CA GLU A 17 5.35 10.07 -6.05
C GLU A 17 4.72 9.21 -7.16
N ALA A 18 5.38 9.10 -8.32
CA ALA A 18 4.93 8.25 -9.42
C ALA A 18 4.93 6.76 -9.04
N ALA A 19 6.00 6.29 -8.39
CA ALA A 19 6.10 4.91 -7.90
C ALA A 19 5.00 4.59 -6.87
N PHE A 20 4.73 5.52 -5.94
CA PHE A 20 3.64 5.35 -4.98
C PHE A 20 2.26 5.30 -5.65
N LYS A 21 2.00 6.16 -6.65
CA LYS A 21 0.74 6.13 -7.41
C LYS A 21 0.53 4.78 -8.10
N GLN A 22 1.58 4.25 -8.73
CA GLN A 22 1.51 2.93 -9.37
C GLN A 22 1.26 1.82 -8.35
N PHE A 23 2.02 1.81 -7.25
CA PHE A 23 1.83 0.85 -6.15
C PHE A 23 0.40 0.90 -5.59
N ALA A 24 -0.13 2.10 -5.34
CA ALA A 24 -1.48 2.29 -4.83
C ALA A 24 -2.52 1.74 -5.82
N LEU A 25 -2.40 2.06 -7.10
CA LEU A 25 -3.31 1.55 -8.14
C LEU A 25 -3.28 0.02 -8.20
N GLU A 26 -2.10 -0.58 -8.30
CA GLU A 26 -1.94 -2.04 -8.35
C GLU A 26 -2.52 -2.71 -7.11
N SER A 27 -2.22 -2.19 -5.91
CA SER A 27 -2.70 -2.75 -4.64
C SER A 27 -4.22 -2.68 -4.50
N TRP A 28 -4.85 -1.55 -4.88
CA TRP A 28 -6.31 -1.40 -4.82
C TRP A 28 -7.01 -2.27 -5.86
N VAL A 29 -6.47 -2.38 -7.07
CA VAL A 29 -7.00 -3.28 -8.11
C VAL A 29 -6.93 -4.73 -7.65
N LEU A 30 -5.77 -5.19 -7.18
CA LEU A 30 -5.59 -6.56 -6.69
C LEU A 30 -6.49 -6.87 -5.50
N THR A 31 -6.62 -5.94 -4.56
CA THR A 31 -7.55 -6.07 -3.41
C THR A 31 -8.99 -6.21 -3.88
N SER A 32 -9.42 -5.38 -4.84
CA SER A 32 -10.78 -5.43 -5.39
C SER A 32 -11.07 -6.75 -6.12
N VAL A 33 -10.10 -7.24 -6.91
CA VAL A 33 -10.21 -8.54 -7.60
C VAL A 33 -10.28 -9.68 -6.58
N ALA A 34 -9.47 -9.65 -5.53
CA ALA A 34 -9.51 -10.66 -4.47
C ALA A 34 -10.88 -10.69 -3.76
N ILE A 35 -11.45 -9.52 -3.44
CA ILE A 35 -12.80 -9.41 -2.87
C ILE A 35 -13.84 -10.02 -3.81
N LEU A 36 -13.79 -9.69 -5.11
CA LEU A 36 -14.72 -10.22 -6.10
C LEU A 36 -14.65 -11.76 -6.19
N ILE A 37 -13.44 -12.33 -6.21
CA ILE A 37 -13.24 -13.77 -6.24
C ILE A 37 -13.82 -14.42 -4.96
N CYS A 38 -13.57 -13.84 -3.79
CA CYS A 38 -14.12 -14.32 -2.53
C CYS A 38 -15.66 -14.27 -2.51
N ALA A 39 -16.25 -13.19 -3.04
CA ALA A 39 -17.70 -13.05 -3.15
C ALA A 39 -18.32 -14.10 -4.09
N LEU A 40 -17.71 -14.32 -5.26
CA LEU A 40 -18.14 -15.36 -6.20
C LEU A 40 -18.01 -16.76 -5.58
N ARG A 41 -16.93 -17.03 -4.84
CA ARG A 41 -16.75 -18.28 -4.08
C ARG A 41 -17.89 -18.49 -3.09
N THR A 42 -18.16 -17.49 -2.25
CA THR A 42 -19.24 -17.57 -1.24
C THR A 42 -20.61 -17.73 -1.92
N TYR A 43 -20.87 -17.02 -3.01
CA TYR A 43 -22.11 -17.17 -3.78
C TYR A 43 -22.28 -18.60 -4.32
N ALA A 44 -21.26 -19.14 -4.98
CA ALA A 44 -21.28 -20.51 -5.50
C ALA A 44 -21.53 -21.53 -4.38
N ARG A 45 -20.86 -21.36 -3.23
CA ARG A 45 -21.05 -22.24 -2.05
C ARG A 45 -22.48 -22.17 -1.51
N VAL A 46 -23.01 -20.96 -1.32
CA VAL A 46 -24.40 -20.76 -0.90
C VAL A 46 -25.39 -21.43 -1.85
N ARG A 47 -25.13 -21.38 -3.17
CA ARG A 47 -25.97 -22.04 -4.18
C ARG A 47 -25.90 -23.57 -4.14
N VAL A 48 -24.75 -24.15 -3.80
CA VAL A 48 -24.53 -25.61 -3.79
C VAL A 48 -24.97 -26.26 -2.48
N VAL A 49 -24.55 -25.71 -1.33
CA VAL A 49 -24.81 -26.33 -0.02
C VAL A 49 -25.97 -25.66 0.74
N GLY A 50 -26.41 -24.48 0.32
CA GLY A 50 -27.42 -23.67 1.02
C GLY A 50 -26.83 -22.85 2.16
N MET A 51 -27.49 -21.73 2.51
CA MET A 51 -26.99 -20.81 3.55
C MET A 51 -26.86 -21.43 4.95
N LYS A 52 -27.64 -22.48 5.25
CA LYS A 52 -27.63 -23.14 6.57
C LYS A 52 -26.47 -24.12 6.77
N ASN A 53 -25.79 -24.51 5.70
CA ASN A 53 -24.71 -25.51 5.72
C ASN A 53 -23.33 -24.89 5.44
N LEU A 54 -23.18 -23.57 5.63
CA LEU A 54 -21.88 -22.93 5.50
C LEU A 54 -20.96 -23.34 6.64
N CYS A 55 -19.73 -23.74 6.30
CA CYS A 55 -18.73 -24.16 7.26
C CYS A 55 -17.95 -22.96 7.81
N VAL A 56 -17.21 -23.16 8.90
CA VAL A 56 -16.32 -22.13 9.47
C VAL A 56 -15.34 -21.59 8.42
N ASP A 57 -14.83 -22.43 7.51
CA ASP A 57 -14.00 -22.03 6.36
C ASP A 57 -14.64 -20.93 5.50
N ASP A 58 -15.95 -21.01 5.29
CA ASP A 58 -16.69 -20.05 4.46
C ASP A 58 -16.75 -18.66 5.11
N TYR A 59 -16.66 -18.59 6.44
CA TYR A 59 -16.57 -17.34 7.19
C TYR A 59 -15.13 -16.83 7.33
N MET A 60 -14.16 -17.73 7.51
CA MET A 60 -12.74 -17.35 7.66
C MET A 60 -12.20 -16.61 6.44
N VAL A 61 -12.71 -16.90 5.24
CA VAL A 61 -12.31 -16.16 4.03
C VAL A 61 -12.63 -14.67 4.14
N TRP A 62 -13.75 -14.30 4.76
CA TRP A 62 -14.15 -12.90 4.93
C TRP A 62 -13.33 -12.19 5.99
N VAL A 63 -12.92 -12.90 7.04
CA VAL A 63 -11.93 -12.37 8.00
C VAL A 63 -10.62 -12.04 7.27
N GLY A 64 -10.16 -12.94 6.40
CA GLY A 64 -8.99 -12.69 5.55
C GLY A 64 -9.15 -11.48 4.65
N VAL A 65 -10.32 -11.32 4.00
CA VAL A 65 -10.65 -10.15 3.18
C VAL A 65 -10.58 -8.84 3.98
N VAL A 66 -11.14 -8.82 5.20
CA VAL A 66 -11.08 -7.64 6.07
C VAL A 66 -9.63 -7.31 6.41
N CYS A 67 -8.86 -8.28 6.90
CA CYS A 67 -7.45 -8.07 7.24
C CYS A 67 -6.64 -7.56 6.04
N TYR A 68 -6.80 -8.18 4.87
CA TYR A 68 -6.08 -7.78 3.67
C TYR A 68 -6.43 -6.36 3.22
N THR A 69 -7.73 -6.01 3.23
CA THR A 69 -8.19 -4.66 2.88
C THR A 69 -7.68 -3.62 3.88
N THR A 70 -7.65 -3.95 5.18
CA THR A 70 -7.09 -3.08 6.22
C THR A 70 -5.59 -2.84 6.01
N LEU A 71 -4.83 -3.90 5.68
CA LEU A 71 -3.41 -3.77 5.37
C LEU A 71 -3.17 -2.89 4.14
N THR A 72 -3.94 -3.08 3.06
CA THR A 72 -3.88 -2.24 1.86
C THR A 72 -4.19 -0.78 2.18
N ALA A 73 -5.25 -0.53 2.95
CA ALA A 73 -5.64 0.82 3.36
C ALA A 73 -4.56 1.48 4.24
N MET A 74 -3.95 0.73 5.16
CA MET A 74 -2.88 1.22 6.01
C MET A 74 -1.64 1.57 5.19
N ALA A 75 -1.23 0.72 4.24
CA ALA A 75 -0.12 1.02 3.33
C ALA A 75 -0.38 2.28 2.49
N TYR A 76 -1.62 2.46 2.01
CA TYR A 76 -2.02 3.67 1.29
C TYR A 76 -1.95 4.94 2.18
N CYS A 77 -2.44 4.85 3.42
CA CYS A 77 -2.36 5.94 4.38
C CYS A 77 -0.91 6.32 4.69
N GLU A 78 -0.03 5.35 4.92
CA GLU A 78 1.38 5.61 5.19
C GLU A 78 2.08 6.27 3.99
N GLY A 79 1.85 5.78 2.77
CA GLY A 79 2.42 6.44 1.59
C GLY A 79 1.85 7.84 1.31
N THR A 80 0.59 8.09 1.67
CA THR A 80 -0.03 9.43 1.58
C THR A 80 0.55 10.39 2.62
N LYS A 81 0.77 9.93 3.85
CA LYS A 81 1.43 10.71 4.91
C LYS A 81 2.87 11.06 4.55
N ALA A 82 3.56 10.14 3.89
CA ALA A 82 4.94 10.35 3.47
C ALA A 82 5.07 11.45 2.41
N LYS A 83 4.04 11.76 1.60
CA LYS A 83 4.08 12.84 0.57
C LYS A 83 5.35 12.80 -0.32
N GLY A 84 5.86 11.62 -0.65
CA GLY A 84 7.11 11.45 -1.41
C GLY A 84 8.41 11.46 -0.57
N LEU A 85 8.31 11.68 0.75
CA LEU A 85 9.40 11.67 1.74
C LEU A 85 9.58 10.29 2.41
N ALA A 86 9.06 9.21 1.78
CA ALA A 86 9.19 7.87 2.33
C ALA A 86 10.66 7.45 2.28
N ASN A 87 11.29 7.38 3.46
CA ASN A 87 12.68 6.96 3.67
C ASN A 87 12.98 5.51 3.22
N THR A 88 11.96 4.76 2.79
CA THR A 88 12.05 3.41 2.20
C THR A 88 12.79 3.38 0.86
N ALA A 89 12.80 4.49 0.11
CA ALA A 89 13.52 4.60 -1.16
C ALA A 89 14.97 5.11 -1.01
N MET A 90 15.37 5.60 0.18
CA MET A 90 16.74 6.03 0.44
C MET A 90 17.65 4.83 0.68
N THR A 91 18.82 4.84 0.03
CA THR A 91 19.94 3.96 0.39
C THR A 91 20.42 4.29 1.81
N ASP A 92 21.08 3.33 2.47
CA ASP A 92 21.56 3.55 3.83
C ASP A 92 22.57 4.72 3.93
N ALA A 93 23.29 5.00 2.83
CA ALA A 93 24.20 6.14 2.72
C ALA A 93 23.44 7.48 2.67
N GLU A 94 22.37 7.57 1.88
CA GLU A 94 21.49 8.75 1.82
C GLU A 94 20.78 8.96 3.15
N ARG A 95 20.36 7.87 3.82
CA ARG A 95 19.71 7.92 5.13
C ARG A 95 20.66 8.38 6.26
N ALA A 96 21.96 8.16 6.10
CA ALA A 96 22.99 8.61 7.03
C ALA A 96 23.41 10.08 6.81
N ALA A 97 23.22 10.59 5.59
CA ALA A 97 23.54 11.98 5.22
C ALA A 97 22.43 12.99 5.56
N LEU A 98 21.24 12.51 5.96
CA LEU A 98 20.10 13.33 6.38
C LEU A 98 20.45 14.25 7.56
N SER A 99 20.18 15.55 7.40
CA SER A 99 20.41 16.54 8.44
C SER A 99 19.34 16.44 9.54
N PRO A 100 19.68 16.63 10.82
CA PRO A 100 18.71 16.63 11.91
C PRO A 100 17.53 17.62 11.76
N MET A 101 17.69 18.64 10.92
CA MET A 101 16.68 19.64 10.64
C MET A 101 15.69 19.23 9.53
N ASP A 102 16.04 18.22 8.75
CA ASP A 102 15.23 17.77 7.61
C ASP A 102 13.93 17.13 8.10
N ALA A 103 12.84 17.34 7.34
CA ALA A 103 11.54 16.76 7.68
C ALA A 103 11.58 15.22 7.68
N GLU A 104 12.38 14.65 6.79
CA GLU A 104 12.65 13.22 6.65
C GLU A 104 13.42 12.64 7.86
N TYR A 105 14.29 13.42 8.50
CA TYR A 105 15.02 12.99 9.70
C TYR A 105 14.08 12.78 10.89
N ARG A 106 13.03 13.60 11.00
CA ARG A 106 12.01 13.48 12.06
C ARG A 106 11.05 12.31 11.85
N GLN A 107 11.10 11.66 10.69
CA GLN A 107 10.26 10.51 10.31
C GLN A 107 11.05 9.19 10.23
N ARG A 108 12.33 9.19 10.67
CA ARG A 108 13.16 7.99 10.79
C ARG A 108 12.68 7.04 11.89
#